data_AF-W8KNN9-F1
#
_entry.id   AF-W8KNN9-F1
#
_cell.length_a   1.000
_cell.length_b   1.000
_cell.length_c   1.000
_cell.angle_alpha   90.00
_cell.angle_beta   90.00
_cell.angle_gamma   90.00
#
_symmetry.space_group_name_H-M   'P 1'
#
loop_
_entity.id
_entity.type
_entity.pdbx_description
1 polymer ?
#
loop_
_entity_poly.entity_id
_entity_poly.type
_entity_poly.pdbx_seq_one_letter_code
_entity_poly.pdbx_strand_id
1 'polypeptide(L)'
;MATDQRLRLPIGIQTFSEIREGGYYYVDKTPVIERLVHQNKYYFLSRPRRFGKSLLLDTLRCLFEGRRSLFEGLYIHDRWDWQTVHPVIRLSFGSGVMRSRDELDERIRHQLRRQRERFTLAATPRADIPGEFSDLLELAHQETGKPVVLLIDEYDKPILDNIRDPERARELREGLKNLYSVLKDADPYLHLVLLTGVSKFSKVSLFSGLNNLRDITLLPDYTTLCGYTDEDLDTVFAPELPGLDRDAIRQWYNGYRWGGQEVTSVYNPFDVLLLLQNRQFGPYWFESATPTFLVDMLRQRGIYTPSLDHWETEYELLSQ
;
A
#
# COMPACT_ATOMS: atom_id res chain seq x y z
N MET A 1 -3.27 -27.82 -19.08
CA MET A 1 -2.42 -28.66 -18.21
C MET A 1 -1.83 -27.72 -17.18
N ALA A 2 -2.29 -27.77 -15.94
CA ALA A 2 -1.65 -27.02 -14.87
C ALA A 2 -0.25 -27.62 -14.70
N THR A 3 0.78 -26.82 -14.94
CA THR A 3 2.16 -27.25 -14.73
C THR A 3 2.32 -27.56 -13.24
N ASP A 4 2.62 -28.81 -12.92
CA ASP A 4 2.97 -29.34 -11.60
C ASP A 4 4.32 -28.79 -11.08
N GLN A 5 4.76 -27.66 -11.65
CA GLN A 5 6.06 -27.05 -11.40
C GLN A 5 5.90 -26.01 -10.30
N ARG A 6 6.58 -26.26 -9.18
CA ARG A 6 6.67 -25.28 -8.09
C ARG A 6 7.51 -24.08 -8.49
N LEU A 7 6.97 -22.91 -8.21
CA LEU A 7 7.67 -21.62 -8.35
C LEU A 7 8.26 -21.20 -7.00
N ARG A 8 9.05 -20.12 -7.00
CA ARG A 8 9.59 -19.56 -5.76
C ARG A 8 8.50 -18.77 -5.03
N LEU A 9 8.48 -18.84 -3.69
CA LEU A 9 7.58 -18.04 -2.87
C LEU A 9 8.14 -16.61 -2.72
N PRO A 10 7.38 -15.54 -3.04
CA PRO A 10 7.87 -14.15 -3.01
C PRO A 10 7.87 -13.56 -1.58
N ILE A 11 8.49 -14.26 -0.63
CA ILE A 11 8.49 -13.85 0.79
C ILE A 11 9.34 -12.59 0.96
N GLY A 12 8.70 -11.50 1.36
CA GLY A 12 9.37 -10.22 1.58
C GLY A 12 9.73 -9.45 0.31
N ILE A 13 9.45 -9.99 -0.87
CA ILE A 13 9.70 -9.32 -2.15
C ILE A 13 8.57 -8.32 -2.42
N GLN A 14 8.94 -7.07 -2.66
CA GLN A 14 7.99 -5.98 -2.97
C GLN A 14 8.17 -5.42 -4.38
N THR A 15 9.17 -5.91 -5.11
CA THR A 15 9.51 -5.47 -6.45
C THR A 15 8.78 -6.34 -7.46
N PHE A 16 7.90 -5.73 -8.24
CA PHE A 16 7.05 -6.44 -9.19
C PHE A 16 7.88 -7.10 -10.30
N SER A 17 8.90 -6.41 -10.83
CA SER A 17 9.77 -6.99 -11.86
C SER A 17 10.53 -8.22 -11.36
N GLU A 18 11.02 -8.20 -10.13
CA GLU A 18 11.72 -9.35 -9.53
C GLU A 18 10.82 -10.58 -9.45
N ILE A 19 9.55 -10.40 -9.08
CA ILE A 19 8.57 -11.50 -9.03
C ILE A 19 8.31 -12.06 -10.43
N ARG A 20 8.08 -11.18 -11.42
CA ARG A 20 7.74 -11.58 -12.80
C ARG A 20 8.90 -12.22 -13.55
N GLU A 21 10.12 -11.73 -13.35
CA GLU A 21 11.33 -12.21 -14.04
C GLU A 21 12.01 -13.37 -13.29
N GLY A 22 11.79 -13.48 -11.97
CA GLY A 22 12.50 -14.42 -11.10
C GLY A 22 11.86 -15.80 -10.93
N GLY A 23 10.75 -16.08 -11.62
CA GLY A 23 10.03 -17.36 -11.49
C GLY A 23 9.35 -17.52 -10.14
N TYR A 24 8.72 -16.46 -9.64
CA TYR A 24 7.96 -16.46 -8.40
C TYR A 24 6.46 -16.65 -8.65
N TYR A 25 5.75 -17.18 -7.66
CA TYR A 25 4.28 -17.11 -7.66
C TYR A 25 3.83 -15.65 -7.65
N TYR A 26 2.83 -15.33 -8.48
CA TYR A 26 2.18 -14.02 -8.51
C TYR A 26 0.69 -14.21 -8.68
N VAL A 27 -0.08 -13.59 -7.79
CA VAL A 27 -1.53 -13.54 -7.89
C VAL A 27 -1.92 -12.29 -8.66
N ASP A 28 -2.62 -12.47 -9.78
CA ASP A 28 -2.99 -11.38 -10.66
C ASP A 28 -4.10 -10.51 -10.05
N LYS A 29 -3.71 -9.32 -9.57
CA LYS A 29 -4.65 -8.29 -9.08
C LYS A 29 -4.98 -7.24 -10.13
N THR A 30 -4.49 -7.40 -11.35
CA THR A 30 -4.66 -6.43 -12.42
C THR A 30 -6.12 -6.19 -12.87
N PRO A 31 -7.09 -7.13 -12.73
CA PRO A 31 -8.51 -6.80 -12.96
C PRO A 31 -9.03 -5.72 -12.01
N VAL A 32 -8.60 -5.74 -10.74
CA VAL A 32 -9.01 -4.73 -9.76
C VAL A 32 -8.27 -3.40 -10.02
N ILE A 33 -7.01 -3.47 -10.45
CA ILE A 33 -6.21 -2.30 -10.84
C ILE A 33 -6.83 -1.58 -12.04
N GLU A 34 -7.27 -2.29 -13.09
CA GLU A 34 -7.96 -1.70 -14.25
C GLU A 34 -9.16 -0.85 -13.81
N ARG A 35 -10.00 -1.39 -12.92
CA ARG A 35 -11.13 -0.62 -12.35
C ARG A 35 -10.67 0.60 -11.57
N LEU A 36 -9.62 0.45 -10.75
CA LEU A 36 -9.07 1.53 -9.93
C LEU A 36 -8.62 2.71 -10.80
N VAL A 37 -7.85 2.46 -11.86
CA VAL A 37 -7.22 3.52 -12.65
C VAL A 37 -8.19 4.28 -13.55
N HIS A 38 -9.38 3.73 -13.82
CA HIS A 38 -10.40 4.38 -14.68
C HIS A 38 -11.51 5.13 -13.93
N GLN A 39 -11.68 4.92 -12.62
CA GLN A 39 -12.85 5.46 -11.90
C GLN A 39 -12.65 6.86 -11.30
N ASN A 40 -11.51 7.12 -10.66
CA ASN A 40 -11.22 8.35 -9.93
C ASN A 40 -9.72 8.63 -9.95
N LYS A 41 -9.36 9.81 -9.46
CA LYS A 41 -8.00 10.30 -9.41
C LYS A 41 -7.31 10.16 -8.05
N TYR A 42 -8.03 10.41 -6.95
CA TYR A 42 -7.43 10.42 -5.61
C TYR A 42 -7.95 9.25 -4.77
N TYR A 43 -7.04 8.38 -4.36
CA TYR A 43 -7.34 7.17 -3.62
C TYR A 43 -6.55 7.05 -2.32
N PHE A 44 -7.23 6.48 -1.33
CA PHE A 44 -6.64 6.07 -0.08
C PHE A 44 -6.94 4.60 0.20
N LEU A 45 -5.91 3.82 0.51
CA LEU A 45 -6.02 2.41 0.87
C LEU A 45 -5.30 2.12 2.20
N SER A 46 -6.06 1.78 3.23
CA SER A 46 -5.51 1.22 4.47
C SER A 46 -5.57 -0.31 4.45
N ARG A 47 -4.44 -0.95 4.73
CA ARG A 47 -4.36 -2.39 5.04
C ARG A 47 -3.30 -2.62 6.11
N PRO A 48 -3.37 -3.70 6.89
CA PRO A 48 -2.34 -4.07 7.85
C PRO A 48 -0.96 -4.20 7.19
N ARG A 49 0.09 -4.26 8.02
CA ARG A 49 1.44 -4.54 7.52
C ARG A 49 1.47 -5.88 6.78
N ARG A 50 2.37 -5.99 5.81
CA ARG A 50 2.59 -7.23 5.01
C ARG A 50 1.40 -7.73 4.17
N PHE A 51 0.38 -6.89 3.94
CA PHE A 51 -0.75 -7.18 3.04
C PHE A 51 -0.48 -7.01 1.53
N GLY A 52 0.75 -6.67 1.13
CA GLY A 52 1.08 -6.47 -0.29
C GLY A 52 0.88 -5.05 -0.83
N LYS A 53 0.65 -4.05 0.04
CA LYS A 53 0.49 -2.64 -0.38
C LYS A 53 1.68 -2.11 -1.21
N SER A 54 2.91 -2.34 -0.74
CA SER A 54 4.10 -1.87 -1.44
C SER A 54 4.31 -2.57 -2.79
N LEU A 55 3.90 -3.84 -2.91
CA LEU A 55 3.90 -4.58 -4.18
C LEU A 55 2.83 -4.04 -5.13
N LEU A 56 1.64 -3.70 -4.64
CA LEU A 56 0.60 -3.03 -5.42
C LEU A 56 1.12 -1.69 -5.98
N LEU A 57 1.76 -0.86 -5.16
CA LEU A 57 2.36 0.40 -5.62
C LEU A 57 3.43 0.16 -6.68
N ASP A 58 4.28 -0.87 -6.52
CA ASP A 58 5.30 -1.19 -7.51
C ASP A 58 4.71 -1.73 -8.83
N THR A 59 3.61 -2.49 -8.74
CA THR A 59 2.84 -2.97 -9.89
C THR A 59 2.25 -1.79 -10.66
N LEU A 60 1.60 -0.85 -9.96
CA LEU A 60 1.08 0.39 -10.57
C LEU A 60 2.19 1.21 -11.21
N ARG A 61 3.35 1.36 -10.55
CA ARG A 61 4.51 2.03 -11.14
C ARG A 61 4.91 1.38 -12.47
N CYS A 62 5.09 0.06 -12.49
CA CYS A 62 5.48 -0.65 -13.71
C CYS A 62 4.44 -0.52 -14.82
N LEU A 63 3.14 -0.52 -14.48
CA LEU A 63 2.04 -0.36 -15.43
C LEU A 63 2.10 1.02 -16.11
N PHE A 64 2.17 2.09 -15.31
CA PHE A 64 2.20 3.47 -15.81
C PHE A 64 3.53 3.86 -16.46
N GLU A 65 4.65 3.23 -16.08
CA GLU A 65 5.95 3.34 -16.77
C GLU A 65 5.99 2.55 -18.08
N GLY A 66 4.91 1.84 -18.46
CA GLY A 66 4.82 1.12 -19.74
C GLY A 66 5.69 -0.12 -19.83
N ARG A 67 6.02 -0.78 -18.71
CA ARG A 67 6.87 -1.99 -18.68
C ARG A 67 6.12 -3.24 -19.14
N ARG A 68 5.70 -3.25 -20.41
CA ARG A 68 4.80 -4.23 -21.01
C ARG A 68 5.16 -5.70 -20.74
N SER A 69 6.44 -6.07 -20.90
CA SER A 69 6.91 -7.45 -20.74
C SER A 69 6.58 -8.05 -19.38
N LEU A 70 6.52 -7.23 -18.32
CA LEU A 70 6.20 -7.70 -16.97
C LEU A 70 4.74 -8.15 -16.83
N PHE A 71 3.86 -7.67 -17.71
CA PHE A 71 2.42 -7.94 -17.65
C PHE A 71 1.99 -9.06 -18.59
N GLU A 72 2.88 -9.63 -19.39
CA GLU A 72 2.55 -10.76 -20.27
C GLU A 72 1.88 -11.90 -19.49
N GLY A 73 0.73 -12.37 -19.98
CA GLY A 73 -0.09 -13.40 -19.34
C GLY A 73 -0.97 -12.91 -18.17
N LEU A 74 -0.91 -11.63 -17.79
CA LEU A 74 -1.84 -11.03 -16.83
C LEU A 74 -3.07 -10.45 -17.55
N TYR A 75 -4.19 -10.36 -16.84
CA TYR A 75 -5.47 -9.90 -17.35
C TYR A 75 -5.40 -8.54 -18.05
N ILE A 76 -4.63 -7.60 -17.50
CA ILE A 76 -4.54 -6.23 -18.04
C ILE A 76 -3.67 -6.13 -19.31
N HIS A 77 -2.90 -7.16 -19.67
CA HIS A 77 -1.91 -7.08 -20.74
C HIS A 77 -2.49 -6.59 -22.08
N ASP A 78 -3.58 -7.20 -22.52
CA ASP A 78 -4.21 -6.88 -23.81
C ASP A 78 -5.27 -5.77 -23.69
N ARG A 79 -5.42 -5.19 -22.50
CA ARG A 79 -6.43 -4.18 -22.15
C ARG A 79 -5.82 -2.81 -21.87
N TRP A 80 -4.50 -2.76 -21.69
CA TRP A 80 -3.77 -1.53 -21.42
C TRP A 80 -3.23 -0.89 -22.70
N ASP A 81 -3.31 0.44 -22.78
CA ASP A 81 -2.62 1.20 -23.82
C ASP A 81 -1.15 1.41 -23.46
N TRP A 82 -0.29 0.51 -23.93
CA TRP A 82 1.16 0.55 -23.71
C TRP A 82 1.88 1.74 -24.37
N GLN A 83 1.21 2.48 -25.26
CA GLN A 83 1.79 3.70 -25.84
C GLN A 83 1.64 4.91 -24.89
N THR A 84 0.69 4.83 -23.95
CA THR A 84 0.44 5.88 -22.96
C THR A 84 1.24 5.62 -21.69
N VAL A 85 2.40 6.29 -21.60
CA VAL A 85 3.30 6.25 -20.43
C VAL A 85 3.16 7.54 -19.63
N HIS A 86 3.15 7.43 -18.30
CA HIS A 86 3.06 8.55 -17.36
C HIS A 86 4.31 8.62 -16.46
N PRO A 87 4.81 9.81 -16.09
CA PRO A 87 5.82 9.92 -15.05
C PRO A 87 5.24 9.47 -13.70
N VAL A 88 5.90 8.51 -13.03
CA VAL A 88 5.42 7.97 -11.75
C VAL A 88 6.28 8.44 -10.59
N ILE A 89 5.85 9.41 -9.78
CA ILE A 89 6.57 9.82 -8.56
C ILE A 89 6.17 8.92 -7.39
N ARG A 90 7.16 8.33 -6.71
CA ARG A 90 6.93 7.50 -5.51
C ARG A 90 7.62 8.10 -4.28
N LEU A 91 6.85 8.33 -3.24
CA LEU A 91 7.34 8.69 -1.90
C LEU A 91 7.04 7.55 -0.94
N SER A 92 7.97 7.22 -0.04
CA SER A 92 7.79 6.20 0.98
C SER A 92 8.36 6.68 2.30
N PHE A 93 7.56 6.57 3.36
CA PHE A 93 7.99 6.84 4.72
C PHE A 93 8.38 5.57 5.48
N GLY A 94 8.42 4.41 4.79
CA GLY A 94 8.62 3.11 5.42
C GLY A 94 9.99 2.88 6.05
N SER A 95 11.00 3.62 5.63
CA SER A 95 12.39 3.47 6.09
C SER A 95 12.76 4.46 7.20
N GLY A 96 13.32 3.94 8.29
CA GLY A 96 13.77 4.75 9.43
C GLY A 96 12.64 5.14 10.37
N VAL A 97 13.02 5.65 11.55
CA VAL A 97 12.10 6.22 12.54
C VAL A 97 12.39 7.71 12.59
N MET A 98 11.41 8.55 12.23
CA MET A 98 11.54 10.00 12.30
C MET A 98 11.29 10.44 13.73
N ARG A 99 12.29 11.03 14.39
CA ARG A 99 12.24 11.38 15.81
C ARG A 99 12.01 12.86 16.06
N SER A 100 12.02 13.69 15.02
CA SER A 100 11.77 15.13 15.08
C SER A 100 11.22 15.64 13.75
N ARG A 101 10.71 16.88 13.75
CA ARG A 101 10.31 17.57 12.53
C ARG A 101 11.47 17.78 11.55
N ASP A 102 12.66 18.09 12.04
CA ASP A 102 13.83 18.29 11.19
C ASP A 102 14.20 17.01 10.44
N GLU A 103 14.18 15.84 11.10
CA GLU A 103 14.45 14.55 10.46
C GLU A 103 13.42 14.23 9.38
N LEU A 104 12.14 14.56 9.61
CA LEU A 104 11.08 14.40 8.63
C LEU A 104 11.32 15.32 7.42
N ASP A 105 11.63 16.59 7.65
CA ASP A 105 11.84 17.58 6.59
C ASP A 105 13.07 17.23 5.74
N GLU A 106 14.16 16.77 6.35
CA GLU A 106 15.33 16.24 5.64
C GLU A 106 14.99 15.01 4.80
N ARG A 107 14.21 14.07 5.36
CA ARG A 107 13.77 12.87 4.64
C ARG A 107 12.93 13.23 3.44
N ILE A 108 12.00 14.16 3.56
CA ILE A 108 11.15 14.62 2.46
C ILE A 108 12.02 15.24 1.38
N ARG A 109 12.88 16.20 1.72
CA ARG A 109 13.78 16.85 0.76
C ARG A 109 14.70 15.87 0.04
N HIS A 110 15.22 14.88 0.76
CA HIS A 110 16.02 13.80 0.17
C HIS A 110 15.23 13.02 -0.89
N GLN A 111 13.98 12.63 -0.58
CA GLN A 111 13.13 11.92 -1.54
C GLN A 111 12.80 12.79 -2.76
N LEU A 112 12.42 14.05 -2.55
CA LEU A 112 12.15 14.99 -3.65
C LEU A 112 13.37 15.15 -4.56
N ARG A 113 14.57 15.32 -3.97
CA ARG A 113 15.83 15.40 -4.74
C ARG A 113 16.08 14.14 -5.56
N ARG A 114 15.93 12.94 -4.98
CA ARG A 114 16.11 11.68 -5.72
C ARG A 114 15.13 11.54 -6.88
N GLN A 115 13.88 11.99 -6.71
CA GLN A 115 12.88 11.96 -7.77
C GLN A 115 13.27 12.92 -8.91
N ARG A 116 13.72 14.14 -8.59
CA ARG A 116 14.24 15.10 -9.57
C ARG A 116 15.43 14.54 -10.35
N GLU A 117 16.41 13.96 -9.65
CA GLU A 117 17.58 13.31 -10.25
C GLU A 117 17.15 12.20 -11.22
N ARG A 118 16.18 11.36 -10.83
CA ARG A 118 15.68 10.25 -11.66
C ARG A 118 15.04 10.74 -12.96
N PHE A 119 14.33 11.86 -12.92
CA PHE A 119 13.71 12.47 -14.11
C PHE A 119 14.64 13.43 -14.85
N THR A 120 15.89 13.62 -14.39
CA THR A 120 16.86 14.58 -14.97
C THR A 120 16.29 16.01 -15.03
N LEU A 121 15.48 16.40 -14.04
CA LEU A 121 14.85 17.72 -14.02
C LEU A 121 15.85 18.81 -13.65
N ALA A 122 15.67 20.00 -14.23
CA ALA A 122 16.47 21.17 -13.89
C ALA A 122 16.38 21.49 -12.39
N ALA A 123 17.47 22.04 -11.83
CA ALA A 123 17.47 22.56 -10.48
C ALA A 123 16.58 23.82 -10.39
N THR A 124 15.84 23.96 -9.29
CA THR A 124 15.04 25.14 -8.98
C THR A 124 15.64 25.81 -7.75
N PRO A 125 15.40 27.13 -7.56
CA PRO A 125 15.79 27.82 -6.35
C PRO A 125 15.28 27.06 -5.11
N ARG A 126 16.07 27.06 -4.04
CA ARG A 126 15.66 26.43 -2.78
C ARG A 126 14.38 27.09 -2.28
N ALA A 127 13.34 26.30 -2.06
CA ALA A 127 12.07 26.73 -1.53
C ALA A 127 11.76 25.98 -0.23
N ASP A 128 10.57 26.21 0.32
CA ASP A 128 10.02 25.32 1.33
C ASP A 128 9.64 23.96 0.71
N ILE A 129 9.31 22.98 1.55
CA ILE A 129 8.97 21.63 1.09
C ILE A 129 7.76 21.62 0.13
N PRO A 130 6.67 22.36 0.41
CA PRO A 130 5.55 22.48 -0.53
C PRO A 130 5.99 23.01 -1.89
N GLY A 131 6.77 24.09 -1.94
CA GLY A 131 7.29 24.64 -3.20
C GLY A 131 8.14 23.64 -3.97
N GLU A 132 9.08 22.97 -3.30
CA GLU A 132 9.93 21.96 -3.95
C GLU A 132 9.14 20.75 -4.47
N PHE A 133 8.05 20.38 -3.79
CA PHE A 133 7.19 19.30 -4.26
C PHE A 133 6.31 19.74 -5.43
N SER A 134 5.78 20.97 -5.39
CA SER A 134 5.03 21.57 -6.50
C SER A 134 5.88 21.65 -7.76
N ASP A 135 7.10 22.19 -7.65
CA ASP A 135 8.07 22.27 -8.74
C ASP A 135 8.35 20.89 -9.34
N LEU A 136 8.53 19.87 -8.51
CA LEU A 136 8.76 18.50 -8.98
C LEU A 136 7.59 17.99 -9.82
N LEU A 137 6.34 18.19 -9.37
CA LEU A 137 5.15 17.73 -10.10
C LEU A 137 4.98 18.48 -11.43
N GLU A 138 5.15 19.80 -11.40
CA GLU A 138 5.01 20.66 -12.57
C GLU A 138 6.11 20.37 -13.62
N LEU A 139 7.38 20.31 -13.20
CA LEU A 139 8.49 20.01 -14.10
C LEU A 139 8.40 18.60 -14.68
N ALA A 140 8.01 17.60 -13.87
CA ALA A 140 7.82 16.24 -14.37
C ALA A 140 6.70 16.18 -15.44
N HIS A 141 5.65 16.98 -15.25
CA HIS A 141 4.58 17.11 -16.24
C HIS A 141 5.07 17.81 -17.52
N GLN A 142 5.78 18.92 -17.39
CA GLN A 142 6.30 19.71 -18.53
C GLN A 142 7.29 18.91 -19.39
N GLU A 143 8.25 18.22 -18.77
CA GLU A 143 9.27 17.45 -19.48
C GLU A 143 8.70 16.23 -20.22
N THR A 144 7.66 15.60 -19.67
CA THR A 144 7.07 14.39 -20.27
C THR A 144 5.83 14.67 -21.14
N GLY A 145 5.22 15.86 -21.00
CA GLY A 145 3.93 16.19 -21.61
C GLY A 145 2.76 15.37 -21.09
N LYS A 146 2.94 14.61 -19.99
CA LYS A 146 1.96 13.67 -19.44
C LYS A 146 1.70 13.95 -17.97
N PRO A 147 0.46 13.82 -17.49
CA PRO A 147 0.16 14.06 -16.08
C PRO A 147 0.78 12.96 -15.20
N VAL A 148 1.20 13.33 -13.99
CA VAL A 148 1.97 12.53 -13.03
C VAL A 148 1.10 11.53 -12.28
N VAL A 149 1.60 10.31 -12.14
CA VAL A 149 1.08 9.32 -11.18
C VAL A 149 1.86 9.44 -9.88
N LEU A 150 1.19 9.79 -8.79
CA LEU A 150 1.79 9.96 -7.47
C LEU A 150 1.42 8.79 -6.55
N LEU A 151 2.43 8.08 -6.07
CA LEU A 151 2.29 6.93 -5.18
C LEU A 151 2.95 7.22 -3.83
N ILE A 152 2.19 7.17 -2.74
CA ILE A 152 2.69 7.43 -1.39
C ILE A 152 2.52 6.17 -0.53
N ASP A 153 3.64 5.64 -0.06
CA ASP A 153 3.69 4.45 0.80
C ASP A 153 3.90 4.84 2.27
N GLU A 154 3.21 4.15 3.16
CA GLU A 154 3.22 4.37 4.62
C GLU A 154 3.03 5.84 5.04
N TYR A 155 2.02 6.51 4.49
CA TYR A 155 1.77 7.96 4.67
C TYR A 155 1.69 8.43 6.14
N ASP A 156 1.29 7.53 7.05
CA ASP A 156 1.00 7.76 8.46
C ASP A 156 2.12 7.29 9.41
N LYS A 157 3.12 6.58 8.89
CA LYS A 157 4.14 5.92 9.72
C LYS A 157 4.91 6.89 10.63
N PRO A 158 5.36 8.09 10.20
CA PRO A 158 6.02 9.02 11.10
C PRO A 158 5.17 9.38 12.33
N ILE A 159 3.85 9.47 12.17
CA ILE A 159 2.92 9.75 13.27
C ILE A 159 2.77 8.50 14.16
N LEU A 160 2.56 7.33 13.54
CA LEU A 160 2.34 6.07 14.25
C LEU A 160 3.56 5.66 15.09
N ASP A 161 4.77 5.87 14.60
CA ASP A 161 6.00 5.55 15.33
C ASP A 161 6.19 6.45 16.57
N ASN A 162 5.54 7.62 16.61
CA ASN A 162 5.62 8.58 17.71
C ASN A 162 4.31 8.74 18.50
N ILE A 163 3.34 7.84 18.32
CA ILE A 163 1.99 7.96 18.89
C ILE A 163 1.93 8.03 20.43
N ARG A 164 3.02 7.66 21.11
CA ARG A 164 3.18 7.78 22.58
C ARG A 164 3.60 9.16 23.05
N ASP A 165 4.07 10.00 22.14
CA ASP A 165 4.45 11.38 22.39
C ASP A 165 3.49 12.28 21.58
N PRO A 166 2.38 12.74 22.19
CA PRO A 166 1.36 13.49 21.48
C PRO A 166 1.87 14.78 20.83
N GLU A 167 2.81 15.49 21.50
CA GLU A 167 3.38 16.74 21.00
C GLU A 167 4.19 16.49 19.72
N ARG A 168 5.05 15.47 19.75
CA ARG A 168 5.84 15.08 18.59
C ARG A 168 5.01 14.48 17.46
N ALA A 169 4.03 13.64 17.79
CA ALA A 169 3.09 13.12 16.80
C ALA A 169 2.30 14.26 16.11
N ARG A 170 1.97 15.33 16.85
CA ARG A 170 1.34 16.54 16.31
C ARG A 170 2.29 17.34 15.42
N GLU A 171 3.53 17.53 15.84
CA GLU A 171 4.56 18.24 15.06
C GLU A 171 4.83 17.57 13.69
N LEU A 172 5.00 16.24 13.70
CA LEU A 172 5.19 15.44 12.49
C LEU A 172 3.96 15.45 11.59
N ARG A 173 2.76 15.43 12.20
CA ARG A 173 1.49 15.54 11.46
C ARG A 173 1.39 16.87 10.73
N GLU A 174 1.74 18.00 11.35
CA GLU A 174 1.73 19.29 10.67
C GLU A 174 2.77 19.35 9.53
N GLY A 175 3.92 18.69 9.67
CA GLY A 175 4.89 18.56 8.58
C GLY A 175 4.35 17.77 7.38
N LEU A 176 3.72 16.62 7.64
CA LEU A 176 3.08 15.82 6.59
C LEU A 176 1.90 16.55 5.95
N LYS A 177 1.08 17.25 6.74
CA LYS A 177 -0.01 18.09 6.24
C LYS A 177 0.52 19.19 5.32
N ASN A 178 1.65 19.79 5.67
CA ASN A 178 2.31 20.79 4.82
C ASN A 178 2.70 20.19 3.46
N LEU A 179 3.33 19.01 3.46
CA LEU A 179 3.66 18.29 2.22
C LEU A 179 2.43 17.98 1.35
N TYR A 180 1.36 17.43 1.94
CA TYR A 180 0.18 17.00 1.19
C TYR A 180 -0.73 18.15 0.74
N SER A 181 -0.55 19.36 1.29
CA SER A 181 -1.32 20.55 0.90
C SER A 181 -1.18 20.88 -0.60
N VAL A 182 -0.01 20.59 -1.19
CA VAL A 182 0.33 20.81 -2.61
C VAL A 182 -0.62 20.08 -3.56
N LEU A 183 -1.18 18.94 -3.15
CA LEU A 183 -1.98 18.08 -4.01
C LEU A 183 -3.26 18.75 -4.52
N LYS A 184 -3.77 19.76 -3.81
CA LYS A 184 -4.94 20.53 -4.24
C LYS A 184 -4.63 21.39 -5.47
N ASP A 185 -3.51 22.12 -5.42
CA ASP A 185 -3.13 23.06 -6.47
C ASP A 185 -2.44 22.34 -7.64
N ALA A 186 -1.79 21.20 -7.38
CA ALA A 186 -1.18 20.36 -8.39
C ALA A 186 -2.17 19.48 -9.18
N ASP A 187 -3.49 19.63 -8.97
CA ASP A 187 -4.50 18.84 -9.68
C ASP A 187 -4.28 18.82 -11.21
N PRO A 188 -4.04 19.94 -11.92
CA PRO A 188 -3.83 19.91 -13.38
C PRO A 188 -2.68 19.01 -13.83
N TYR A 189 -1.69 18.77 -12.96
CA TYR A 189 -0.49 18.00 -13.26
C TYR A 189 -0.61 16.53 -12.86
N LEU A 190 -1.68 16.12 -12.19
CA LEU A 190 -1.84 14.77 -11.65
C LEU A 190 -2.77 13.92 -12.51
N HIS A 191 -2.44 12.65 -12.70
CA HIS A 191 -3.24 11.63 -13.36
C HIS A 191 -3.93 10.71 -12.34
N LEU A 192 -3.15 10.24 -11.37
CA LEU A 192 -3.59 9.33 -10.31
C LEU A 192 -2.77 9.63 -9.05
N VAL A 193 -3.42 9.62 -7.89
CA VAL A 193 -2.80 9.70 -6.58
C VAL A 193 -3.28 8.54 -5.74
N LEU A 194 -2.37 7.69 -5.27
CA LEU A 194 -2.69 6.60 -4.35
C LEU A 194 -1.83 6.70 -3.09
N LEU A 195 -2.48 6.88 -1.95
CA LEU A 195 -1.88 6.86 -0.64
C LEU A 195 -2.19 5.54 0.06
N THR A 196 -1.17 4.93 0.64
CA THR A 196 -1.31 3.68 1.38
C THR A 196 -0.77 3.82 2.81
N GLY A 197 -1.39 3.12 3.75
CA GLY A 197 -1.02 3.16 5.16
C GLY A 197 -1.61 2.01 5.96
N VAL A 198 -1.49 2.11 7.28
CA VAL A 198 -2.01 1.10 8.22
C VAL A 198 -3.23 1.61 8.97
N SER A 199 -3.36 2.92 9.16
CA SER A 199 -4.43 3.52 9.94
C SER A 199 -5.18 4.62 9.20
N LYS A 200 -6.44 4.82 9.58
CA LYS A 200 -7.29 5.94 9.14
C LYS A 200 -7.21 7.17 10.06
N PHE A 201 -6.68 7.04 11.29
CA PHE A 201 -6.69 8.12 12.30
C PHE A 201 -6.03 9.42 11.79
N SER A 202 -5.07 9.29 10.87
CA SER A 202 -4.36 10.44 10.30
C SER A 202 -5.12 11.09 9.15
N LYS A 203 -6.11 10.42 8.53
CA LYS A 203 -6.80 10.91 7.33
C LYS A 203 -7.60 12.20 7.60
N VAL A 204 -8.36 12.23 8.70
CA VAL A 204 -9.26 13.36 9.05
C VAL A 204 -8.48 14.66 9.30
N SER A 205 -7.22 14.57 9.73
CA SER A 205 -6.39 15.74 10.04
C SER A 205 -5.33 16.08 8.97
N LEU A 206 -4.82 15.10 8.22
CA LEU A 206 -3.79 15.33 7.19
C LEU A 206 -4.38 15.82 5.86
N PHE A 207 -5.62 15.45 5.54
CA PHE A 207 -6.21 15.69 4.23
C PHE A 207 -7.45 16.58 4.28
N SER A 208 -7.60 17.41 5.31
CA SER A 208 -8.74 18.32 5.45
C SER A 208 -8.88 19.32 4.30
N GLY A 209 -7.84 19.51 3.48
CA GLY A 209 -7.89 20.30 2.24
C GLY A 209 -8.13 19.50 0.95
N LEU A 210 -8.15 18.16 1.02
CA LEU A 210 -8.32 17.24 -0.11
C LEU A 210 -9.73 16.63 -0.07
N ASN A 211 -10.71 17.41 -0.53
CA ASN A 211 -12.13 17.03 -0.47
C ASN A 211 -12.51 15.80 -1.31
N ASN A 212 -11.63 15.36 -2.23
CA ASN A 212 -11.91 14.31 -3.21
C ASN A 212 -11.19 12.98 -2.92
N LEU A 213 -10.58 12.81 -1.74
CA LEU A 213 -9.82 11.59 -1.41
C LEU A 213 -10.75 10.41 -1.12
N ARG A 214 -10.96 9.55 -2.12
CA ARG A 214 -11.81 8.36 -2.03
C ARG A 214 -11.14 7.27 -1.19
N ASP A 215 -11.73 6.93 -0.05
CA ASP A 215 -11.31 5.78 0.75
C ASP A 215 -11.83 4.49 0.12
N ILE A 216 -10.94 3.68 -0.44
CA ILE A 216 -11.28 2.38 -1.05
C ILE A 216 -11.13 1.21 -0.08
N THR A 217 -10.76 1.48 1.18
CA THR A 217 -10.44 0.45 2.19
C THR A 217 -11.57 -0.55 2.39
N LEU A 218 -12.82 -0.08 2.50
CA LEU A 218 -14.00 -0.92 2.81
C LEU A 218 -14.97 -1.05 1.62
N LEU A 219 -14.55 -0.59 0.44
CA LEU A 219 -15.40 -0.67 -0.74
C LEU A 219 -15.34 -2.09 -1.33
N PRO A 220 -16.49 -2.77 -1.54
CA PRO A 220 -16.56 -4.16 -1.99
C PRO A 220 -15.68 -4.47 -3.22
N ASP A 221 -15.65 -3.56 -4.19
CA ASP A 221 -14.90 -3.70 -5.44
C ASP A 221 -13.37 -3.81 -5.27
N TYR A 222 -12.83 -3.37 -4.13
CA TYR A 222 -11.40 -3.26 -3.84
C TYR A 222 -10.93 -4.17 -2.71
N THR A 223 -11.80 -5.08 -2.25
CA THR A 223 -11.57 -5.95 -1.10
C THR A 223 -10.40 -6.89 -1.31
N THR A 224 -10.32 -7.47 -2.51
CA THR A 224 -9.29 -8.43 -2.94
C THR A 224 -8.06 -7.77 -3.57
N LEU A 225 -8.00 -6.43 -3.61
CA LEU A 225 -6.87 -5.67 -4.18
C LEU A 225 -5.53 -6.00 -3.50
N CYS A 226 -5.59 -6.33 -2.21
CA CYS A 226 -4.48 -6.77 -1.37
C CYS A 226 -4.94 -7.99 -0.57
N GLY A 227 -4.07 -8.99 -0.40
CA GLY A 227 -4.44 -10.27 0.19
C GLY A 227 -4.64 -11.37 -0.86
N TYR A 228 -4.73 -12.61 -0.38
CA TYR A 228 -5.10 -13.76 -1.21
C TYR A 228 -6.54 -14.19 -0.90
N THR A 229 -7.26 -14.76 -1.84
CA THR A 229 -8.59 -15.36 -1.67
C THR A 229 -8.48 -16.88 -1.63
N ASP A 230 -9.56 -17.58 -1.30
CA ASP A 230 -9.59 -19.05 -1.43
C ASP A 230 -9.26 -19.49 -2.88
N GLU A 231 -9.80 -18.78 -3.88
CA GLU A 231 -9.53 -19.03 -5.30
C GLU A 231 -8.04 -18.86 -5.63
N ASP A 232 -7.38 -17.82 -5.10
CA ASP A 232 -5.94 -17.62 -5.34
C ASP A 232 -5.12 -18.80 -4.79
N LEU A 233 -5.47 -19.32 -3.62
CA LEU A 233 -4.81 -20.49 -3.02
C LEU A 233 -5.04 -21.74 -3.87
N ASP A 234 -6.28 -21.96 -4.28
CA ASP A 234 -6.71 -23.18 -4.96
C ASP A 234 -6.29 -23.22 -6.45
N THR A 235 -5.85 -22.08 -7.00
CA THR A 235 -5.37 -21.97 -8.39
C THR A 235 -3.88 -21.68 -8.47
N VAL A 236 -3.42 -20.52 -7.98
CA VAL A 236 -2.03 -20.06 -8.13
C VAL A 236 -1.09 -20.86 -7.24
N PHE A 237 -1.51 -21.15 -6.00
CA PHE A 237 -0.71 -21.90 -5.03
C PHE A 237 -1.04 -23.39 -4.98
N ALA A 238 -1.85 -23.91 -5.90
CA ALA A 238 -2.25 -25.32 -5.94
C ALA A 238 -1.07 -26.31 -5.84
N PRO A 239 0.09 -26.11 -6.51
CA PRO A 239 1.25 -27.01 -6.39
C PRO A 239 1.88 -27.07 -4.98
N GLU A 240 1.59 -26.08 -4.13
CA GLU A 240 2.05 -26.02 -2.74
C GLU A 240 1.05 -26.64 -1.76
N LEU A 241 -0.20 -26.89 -2.14
CA LEU A 241 -1.21 -27.42 -1.21
C LEU A 241 -1.04 -28.91 -0.81
N PRO A 242 -0.46 -29.83 -1.62
CA PRO A 242 -0.34 -31.23 -1.23
C PRO A 242 0.37 -31.40 0.12
N GLY A 243 -0.26 -32.12 1.06
CA GLY A 243 0.27 -32.36 2.41
C GLY A 243 -0.09 -31.28 3.45
N LEU A 244 -0.87 -30.26 3.07
CA LEU A 244 -1.45 -29.29 4.00
C LEU A 244 -2.97 -29.48 4.08
N ASP A 245 -3.53 -29.33 5.28
CA ASP A 245 -4.99 -29.35 5.48
C ASP A 245 -5.58 -28.01 5.08
N ARG A 246 -6.37 -28.00 4.00
CA ARG A 246 -6.94 -26.77 3.43
C ARG A 246 -7.93 -26.06 4.36
N ASP A 247 -8.66 -26.81 5.17
CA ASP A 247 -9.61 -26.25 6.14
C ASP A 247 -8.86 -25.66 7.33
N ALA A 248 -7.77 -26.30 7.75
CA ALA A 248 -6.86 -25.70 8.74
C ALA A 248 -6.24 -24.39 8.21
N ILE A 249 -5.81 -24.31 6.94
CA ILE A 249 -5.32 -23.04 6.34
C ILE A 249 -6.39 -21.96 6.45
N ARG A 250 -7.64 -22.29 6.15
CA ARG A 250 -8.76 -21.36 6.23
C ARG A 250 -8.98 -20.87 7.66
N GLN A 251 -9.03 -21.79 8.62
CA GLN A 251 -9.24 -21.47 10.04
C GLN A 251 -8.13 -20.59 10.62
N TRP A 252 -6.86 -20.86 10.27
CA TRP A 252 -5.72 -20.14 10.82
C TRP A 252 -5.51 -18.76 10.21
N TYR A 253 -5.76 -18.59 8.90
CA TYR A 253 -5.24 -17.44 8.16
C TYR A 253 -6.29 -16.67 7.34
N ASN A 254 -7.52 -17.15 7.16
CA ASN A 254 -8.58 -16.46 6.40
C ASN A 254 -9.42 -15.48 7.25
N GLY A 255 -8.76 -14.75 8.16
CA GLY A 255 -9.46 -13.94 9.18
C GLY A 255 -9.82 -12.52 8.77
N TYR A 256 -9.35 -12.01 7.63
CA TYR A 256 -9.52 -10.60 7.28
C TYR A 256 -10.68 -10.39 6.30
N ARG A 257 -11.60 -9.47 6.64
CA ARG A 257 -12.69 -9.06 5.77
C ARG A 257 -12.82 -7.54 5.76
N TRP A 258 -12.84 -6.96 4.56
CA TRP A 258 -12.81 -5.50 4.35
C TRP A 258 -14.20 -4.97 3.96
N GLY A 259 -15.20 -5.17 4.81
CA GLY A 259 -16.58 -4.80 4.55
C GLY A 259 -17.57 -5.65 5.36
N GLY A 260 -18.83 -5.69 4.93
CA GLY A 260 -19.86 -6.55 5.53
C GLY A 260 -19.65 -8.04 5.25
N GLN A 261 -20.46 -8.91 5.87
CA GLN A 261 -20.33 -10.38 5.79
C GLN A 261 -20.36 -10.95 4.36
N GLU A 262 -21.04 -10.27 3.43
CA GLU A 262 -21.15 -10.64 2.02
C GLU A 262 -19.85 -10.45 1.21
N VAL A 263 -18.86 -9.77 1.79
CA VAL A 263 -17.58 -9.50 1.14
C VAL A 263 -16.62 -10.68 1.31
N THR A 264 -15.96 -11.04 0.23
CA THR A 264 -14.89 -12.04 0.19
C THR A 264 -13.83 -11.75 1.25
N SER A 265 -13.59 -12.73 2.13
CA SER A 265 -12.47 -12.67 3.07
C SER A 265 -11.15 -12.91 2.34
N VAL A 266 -10.08 -12.41 2.92
CA VAL A 266 -8.74 -12.54 2.38
C VAL A 266 -7.76 -13.02 3.43
N TYR A 267 -6.79 -13.79 2.96
CA TYR A 267 -5.63 -14.22 3.70
C TYR A 267 -4.57 -13.12 3.68
N ASN A 268 -3.83 -12.98 4.79
CA ASN A 268 -2.60 -12.21 4.80
C ASN A 268 -1.56 -12.92 3.91
N PRO A 269 -1.03 -12.27 2.85
CA PRO A 269 -0.09 -12.90 1.93
C PRO A 269 1.15 -13.45 2.63
N PHE A 270 1.71 -12.70 3.58
CA PHE A 270 2.95 -13.10 4.23
C PHE A 270 2.77 -14.33 5.11
N ASP A 271 1.66 -14.41 5.83
CA ASP A 271 1.36 -15.55 6.70
C ASP A 271 1.17 -16.83 5.88
N VAL A 272 0.45 -16.74 4.76
CA VAL A 272 0.28 -17.86 3.82
C VAL A 272 1.63 -18.28 3.23
N LEU A 273 2.44 -17.33 2.75
CA LEU A 273 3.74 -17.68 2.16
C LEU A 273 4.67 -18.34 3.19
N LEU A 274 4.67 -17.91 4.46
CA LEU A 274 5.42 -18.57 5.53
C LEU A 274 4.92 -19.99 5.80
N LEU A 275 3.60 -20.20 5.81
CA LEU A 275 3.03 -21.54 5.92
C LEU A 275 3.47 -22.44 4.76
N LEU A 276 3.39 -21.95 3.52
CA LEU A 276 3.77 -22.72 2.35
C LEU A 276 5.27 -23.07 2.36
N GLN A 277 6.12 -22.16 2.86
CA GLN A 277 7.56 -22.38 3.00
C GLN A 277 7.89 -23.38 4.11
N ASN A 278 7.35 -23.17 5.32
CA ASN A 278 7.73 -23.93 6.51
C ASN A 278 6.98 -25.26 6.62
N ARG A 279 5.85 -25.40 5.90
CA ARG A 279 4.99 -26.59 5.91
C ARG A 279 4.43 -26.91 7.30
N GLN A 280 4.35 -25.91 8.18
CA GLN A 280 3.91 -26.05 9.57
C GLN A 280 2.94 -24.92 9.90
N PHE A 281 1.84 -25.25 10.58
CA PHE A 281 0.90 -24.25 11.10
C PHE A 281 1.53 -23.54 12.30
N GLY A 282 1.39 -22.22 12.33
CA GLY A 282 1.93 -21.39 13.40
C GLY A 282 1.31 -20.00 13.40
N PRO A 283 1.51 -19.22 14.48
CA PRO A 283 0.94 -17.89 14.61
C PRO A 283 1.70 -16.84 13.78
N TYR A 284 1.86 -17.05 12.48
CA TYR A 284 2.59 -16.13 11.59
C TYR A 284 1.98 -14.72 11.57
N TRP A 285 0.66 -14.62 11.77
CA TRP A 285 -0.06 -13.36 11.95
C TRP A 285 0.46 -12.52 13.13
N PHE A 286 0.96 -13.16 14.19
CA PHE A 286 1.50 -12.46 15.36
C PHE A 286 2.88 -11.84 15.07
N GLU A 287 3.71 -12.52 14.28
CA GLU A 287 5.03 -12.04 13.85
C GLU A 287 4.94 -10.99 12.72
N SER A 288 3.82 -10.95 12.01
CA SER A 288 3.59 -10.10 10.84
C SER A 288 2.80 -8.83 11.14
N ALA A 289 1.91 -8.85 12.13
CA ALA A 289 0.92 -7.81 12.31
C ALA A 289 0.90 -7.13 13.68
N THR A 290 1.53 -7.67 14.74
CA THR A 290 1.40 -7.09 16.09
C THR A 290 1.92 -5.66 16.14
N PRO A 291 1.05 -4.63 16.18
CA PRO A 291 1.50 -3.28 16.44
C PRO A 291 1.81 -3.28 17.93
N THR A 292 3.09 -3.19 18.30
CA THR A 292 3.52 -3.03 19.70
C THR A 292 2.68 -1.96 20.40
N PHE A 293 2.30 -0.91 19.67
CA PHE A 293 1.35 0.10 20.10
C PHE A 293 -0.02 -0.44 20.54
N LEU A 294 -0.68 -1.30 19.76
CA LEU A 294 -2.01 -1.83 20.10
C LEU A 294 -1.93 -2.74 21.32
N VAL A 295 -0.94 -3.64 21.37
CA VAL A 295 -0.72 -4.52 22.52
C VAL A 295 -0.43 -3.71 23.79
N ASP A 296 0.39 -2.68 23.67
CA ASP A 296 0.71 -1.82 24.81
C ASP A 296 -0.46 -0.90 25.20
N MET A 297 -1.30 -0.46 24.25
CA MET A 297 -2.54 0.27 24.55
C MET A 297 -3.53 -0.62 25.30
N LEU A 298 -3.76 -1.85 24.82
CA LEU A 298 -4.63 -2.82 25.47
C LEU A 298 -4.14 -3.13 26.89
N ARG A 299 -2.82 -3.32 27.05
CA ARG A 299 -2.17 -3.50 28.37
C ARG A 299 -2.36 -2.28 29.28
N GLN A 300 -2.15 -1.06 28.80
CA GLN A 300 -2.36 0.17 29.57
C GLN A 300 -3.81 0.36 29.98
N ARG A 301 -4.76 -0.04 29.13
CA ARG A 301 -6.20 0.01 29.41
C ARG A 301 -6.70 -1.18 30.23
N GLY A 302 -5.83 -2.12 30.60
CA GLY A 302 -6.18 -3.30 31.39
C GLY A 302 -7.11 -4.28 30.66
N ILE A 303 -7.12 -4.27 29.32
CA ILE A 303 -8.02 -5.10 28.52
C ILE A 303 -7.46 -6.53 28.45
N TYR A 304 -8.26 -7.50 28.91
CA TYR A 304 -7.96 -8.92 28.82
C TYR A 304 -8.09 -9.41 27.36
N THR A 305 -6.97 -9.74 26.75
CA THR A 305 -6.86 -10.05 25.30
C THR A 305 -7.60 -11.31 24.80
N PRO A 306 -7.82 -12.37 25.58
CA PRO A 306 -8.58 -13.56 25.15
C PRO A 306 -10.10 -13.39 24.99
N SER A 307 -10.60 -12.15 25.10
CA SER A 307 -12.03 -11.82 24.96
C SER A 307 -12.31 -10.83 23.82
N LEU A 308 -11.30 -10.53 22.98
CA LEU A 308 -11.38 -9.58 21.87
C LEU A 308 -12.01 -10.16 20.59
N ASP A 309 -12.05 -11.48 20.49
CA ASP A 309 -12.64 -12.31 19.44
C ASP A 309 -14.17 -12.14 19.30
N HIS A 310 -14.81 -11.47 20.25
CA HIS A 310 -16.25 -11.17 20.25
C HIS A 310 -16.58 -9.67 20.16
N TRP A 311 -15.59 -8.81 19.93
CA TRP A 311 -15.81 -7.37 19.91
C TRP A 311 -16.14 -6.88 18.50
N GLU A 312 -17.40 -6.50 18.31
CA GLU A 312 -17.87 -5.79 17.12
C GLU A 312 -17.93 -4.29 17.41
N THR A 313 -17.59 -3.45 16.42
CA THR A 313 -17.70 -1.99 16.54
C THR A 313 -18.38 -1.43 15.29
N GLU A 314 -19.22 -0.42 15.50
CA GLU A 314 -19.94 0.24 14.42
C GLU A 314 -19.03 1.19 13.63
N TYR A 315 -19.28 1.31 12.33
CA TYR A 315 -18.48 2.14 11.42
C TYR A 315 -18.32 3.59 11.90
N GLU A 316 -19.36 4.13 12.54
CA GLU A 316 -19.43 5.51 13.03
C GLU A 316 -18.36 5.83 14.09
N LEU A 317 -17.98 4.85 14.91
CA LEU A 317 -16.94 4.98 15.94
C LEU A 317 -15.52 5.00 15.37
N LEU A 318 -15.30 4.50 14.15
CA LEU A 318 -14.01 4.50 13.46
C LEU A 318 -13.77 5.78 12.64
N SER A 319 -14.79 6.63 12.52
CA SER A 319 -14.79 7.86 11.71
C SER A 319 -14.77 9.16 12.51
N GLN A 320 -14.74 9.09 13.86
CA GLN A 320 -14.63 10.29 14.71
C GLN A 320 -13.19 10.77 14.91
#